data_AF-A0A7C8IM52-F1
#
_entry.id   AF-A0A7C8IM52-F1
#
_cell.length_a   1.000
_cell.length_b   1.000
_cell.length_c   1.000
_cell.angle_alpha   90.00
_cell.angle_beta   90.00
_cell.angle_gamma   90.00
#
_symmetry.space_group_name_H-M   'P 1'
#
loop_
_entity.id
_entity.type
_entity.pdbx_description
1 polymer ?
#
loop_
_entity_poly.entity_id
_entity_poly.type
_entity_poly.pdbx_seq_one_letter_code
_entity_poly.pdbx_strand_id
1 'polypeptide(L)'
;MFLWLGTRGLRNCFKYGHPPIFPVTFIGYIIVGCGSTLFHATLKYPMQLVDELAMIYTTCFMAYATFSYARSSRFSFVLGAGLIGLAYFITARYYETKNPQFHQDAYTILTATVVFSNMWIMERVLRPALKAREDKRPTSSSVPNTRAFLSQMWTMVATGLTIFLGGYLIWNLDNLYCGTIRRWRHQIQLPRYVTFVTSRFRRREKRLTCMAFISILLLLREVETQAIASQQQIALTRTQQAAKQREMRMAQLTRTEISSLPADTNVYEGVGKMFISLPVADMKSKLETQMKELEGDVETLGKRLHYLEVSQKNSKDQIDRMLRGGVGAS
;
A
#
# COMPACT_ATOMS: atom_id res chain seq x y z
N MET A 1 9.77 -13.18 8.45
CA MET A 1 9.01 -12.66 7.29
C MET A 1 7.67 -12.05 7.70
N PHE A 2 6.70 -12.81 8.21
CA PHE A 2 5.36 -12.31 8.61
C PHE A 2 5.40 -11.09 9.54
N LEU A 3 6.14 -11.17 10.65
CA LEU A 3 6.28 -10.07 11.59
C LEU A 3 6.93 -8.83 10.96
N TRP A 4 7.90 -9.02 10.06
CA TRP A 4 8.56 -7.92 9.37
C TRP A 4 7.64 -7.23 8.36
N LEU A 5 6.91 -8.00 7.54
CA LEU A 5 5.92 -7.44 6.60
C LEU A 5 4.79 -6.73 7.34
N GLY A 6 4.30 -7.32 8.44
CA GLY A 6 3.23 -6.74 9.25
C GLY A 6 3.63 -5.43 9.91
N THR A 7 4.81 -5.40 10.54
CA THR A 7 5.33 -4.18 11.16
C THR A 7 5.67 -3.09 10.15
N ARG A 8 6.20 -3.46 8.98
CA ARG A 8 6.43 -2.50 7.88
C ARG A 8 5.12 -1.93 7.34
N GLY A 9 4.11 -2.77 7.11
CA GLY A 9 2.78 -2.33 6.71
C GLY A 9 2.12 -1.42 7.74
N LEU A 10 2.18 -1.78 9.02
CA LEU A 10 1.68 -0.96 10.12
C LEU A 10 2.38 0.40 10.21
N ARG A 11 3.71 0.44 10.08
CA ARG A 11 4.48 1.70 10.04
C ARG A 11 4.08 2.57 8.85
N ASN A 12 3.86 1.97 7.68
CA ASN A 12 3.38 2.69 6.50
C ASN A 12 1.97 3.25 6.75
N CYS A 13 1.06 2.47 7.37
CA CYS A 13 -0.27 2.94 7.74
C CYS A 13 -0.21 4.23 8.57
N PHE A 14 0.65 4.27 9.58
CA PHE A 14 0.84 5.47 10.39
C PHE A 14 1.55 6.60 9.64
N LYS A 15 2.62 6.29 8.90
CA LYS A 15 3.39 7.30 8.15
C LYS A 15 2.56 8.05 7.11
N TYR A 16 1.69 7.34 6.41
CA TYR A 16 0.87 7.90 5.33
C TYR A 16 -0.54 8.28 5.78
N GLY A 17 -0.89 8.12 7.07
CA GLY A 17 -2.17 8.52 7.64
C GLY A 17 -3.33 7.69 7.10
N HIS A 18 -3.16 6.38 6.98
CA HIS A 18 -4.21 5.50 6.49
C HIS A 18 -5.37 5.38 7.49
N PRO A 19 -6.59 5.14 6.99
CA PRO A 19 -7.78 4.92 7.80
C PRO A 19 -7.59 3.84 8.88
N PRO A 20 -8.29 3.94 10.03
CA PRO A 20 -8.05 3.09 11.21
C PRO A 20 -8.34 1.60 10.97
N ILE A 21 -9.09 1.25 9.93
CA ILE A 21 -9.31 -0.16 9.56
C ILE A 21 -8.00 -0.87 9.16
N PHE A 22 -7.09 -0.17 8.48
CA PHE A 22 -5.84 -0.72 7.99
C PHE A 22 -4.85 -1.09 9.11
N PRO A 23 -4.49 -0.21 10.07
CA PRO A 23 -3.60 -0.60 11.15
C PRO A 23 -4.16 -1.76 11.98
N VAL A 24 -5.49 -1.83 12.21
CA VAL A 24 -6.10 -2.95 12.93
C VAL A 24 -5.92 -4.28 12.17
N THR A 25 -6.08 -4.29 10.84
CA THR A 25 -5.80 -5.50 10.04
C THR A 25 -4.33 -5.94 10.12
N PHE A 26 -3.38 -4.99 10.08
CA PHE A 26 -1.96 -5.31 10.21
C PHE A 26 -1.59 -5.81 11.61
N ILE A 27 -2.23 -5.30 12.66
CA ILE A 27 -2.09 -5.82 14.03
C ILE A 27 -2.58 -7.27 14.09
N GLY A 28 -3.77 -7.56 13.52
CA GLY A 28 -4.28 -8.93 13.43
C GLY A 28 -3.32 -9.89 12.72
N TYR A 29 -2.73 -9.44 11.61
CA TYR A 29 -1.72 -10.20 10.87
C TYR A 29 -0.44 -10.47 11.70
N ILE A 30 0.00 -9.49 12.50
CA ILE A 30 1.12 -9.68 13.43
C ILE A 30 0.75 -10.71 14.51
N ILE A 31 -0.46 -10.67 15.06
CA ILE A 31 -0.94 -11.61 16.08
C ILE A 31 -0.92 -13.05 15.55
N VAL A 32 -1.44 -13.30 14.34
CA VAL A 32 -1.37 -14.62 13.69
C VAL A 32 0.10 -15.05 13.50
N GLY A 33 0.96 -14.13 13.04
CA GLY A 33 2.39 -14.38 12.89
C GLY A 33 3.07 -14.78 14.20
N CYS A 34 2.74 -14.11 15.30
CA CYS A 34 3.24 -14.37 16.65
C CYS A 34 2.72 -15.72 17.18
N GLY A 35 1.41 -15.93 17.18
CA GLY A 35 0.76 -17.15 17.66
C GLY A 35 1.37 -18.39 17.03
N SER A 36 1.50 -18.37 15.71
CA SER A 36 2.12 -19.48 14.99
C SER A 36 3.61 -19.68 15.28
N THR A 37 4.36 -18.59 15.47
CA THR A 37 5.78 -18.71 15.84
C THR A 37 5.93 -19.34 17.23
N LEU A 38 5.08 -18.95 18.17
CA LEU A 38 5.05 -19.51 19.52
C LEU A 38 4.57 -20.96 19.53
N PHE A 39 3.58 -21.33 18.71
CA PHE A 39 3.16 -22.71 18.55
C PHE A 39 4.29 -23.58 17.99
N HIS A 40 4.99 -23.15 16.95
CA HIS A 40 6.10 -23.94 16.41
C HIS A 40 7.32 -24.01 17.34
N ALA A 41 7.50 -23.01 18.21
CA ALA A 41 8.54 -23.03 19.23
C ALA A 41 8.20 -24.00 20.37
N THR A 42 6.93 -24.08 20.78
CA THR A 42 6.52 -24.78 22.00
C THR A 42 5.82 -26.12 21.77
N LEU A 43 5.11 -26.28 20.65
CA LEU A 43 4.25 -27.41 20.30
C LEU A 43 3.18 -27.73 21.36
N LYS A 44 2.75 -26.74 22.14
CA LYS A 44 1.75 -26.89 23.20
C LYS A 44 0.35 -26.54 22.68
N TYR A 45 -0.65 -27.30 23.12
CA TYR A 45 -2.06 -27.11 22.75
C TYR A 45 -2.59 -25.68 22.93
N PRO A 46 -2.31 -24.95 24.04
CA PRO A 46 -2.76 -23.56 24.17
C PRO A 46 -2.22 -22.64 23.07
N MET A 47 -0.97 -22.85 22.62
CA MET A 47 -0.38 -22.05 21.54
C MET A 47 -0.91 -22.48 20.17
N GLN A 48 -1.29 -23.76 20.00
CA GLN A 48 -2.00 -24.24 18.82
C GLN A 48 -3.34 -23.52 18.67
N LEU A 49 -4.09 -23.42 19.77
CA LEU A 49 -5.38 -22.73 19.79
C LEU A 49 -5.23 -21.24 19.41
N VAL A 50 -4.20 -20.57 19.93
CA VAL A 50 -3.90 -19.18 19.56
C VAL A 50 -3.55 -19.03 18.08
N ASP A 51 -2.79 -19.96 17.50
CA ASP A 51 -2.45 -19.94 16.08
C ASP A 51 -3.72 -20.09 15.20
N GLU A 52 -4.44 -21.19 15.41
CA GLU A 52 -5.60 -21.60 14.60
C GLU A 52 -6.78 -20.64 14.75
N LEU A 53 -7.13 -20.23 15.97
CA LEU A 53 -8.26 -19.33 16.18
C LEU A 53 -7.96 -17.90 15.71
N ALA A 54 -6.72 -17.41 15.87
CA ALA A 54 -6.36 -16.09 15.39
C ALA A 54 -6.60 -15.94 13.87
N MET A 55 -6.43 -17.01 13.09
CA MET A 55 -6.76 -17.01 11.66
C MET A 55 -8.26 -16.84 11.39
N ILE A 56 -9.13 -17.49 12.17
CA ILE A 56 -10.59 -17.33 12.05
C ILE A 56 -10.99 -15.89 12.38
N TYR A 57 -10.55 -15.38 13.54
CA TYR A 57 -10.91 -14.02 13.98
C TYR A 57 -10.42 -12.94 13.02
N THR A 58 -9.19 -13.04 12.54
CA THR A 58 -8.65 -12.08 11.57
C THR A 58 -9.40 -12.12 10.25
N THR A 59 -9.84 -13.29 9.80
CA THR A 59 -10.62 -13.44 8.57
C THR A 59 -12.04 -12.89 8.72
N CYS A 60 -12.69 -13.13 9.86
CA CYS A 60 -13.98 -12.50 10.18
C CYS A 60 -13.87 -10.97 10.25
N PHE A 61 -12.81 -10.44 10.88
CA PHE A 61 -12.57 -9.00 10.90
C PHE A 61 -12.36 -8.42 9.49
N MET A 62 -11.65 -9.15 8.64
CA MET A 62 -11.46 -8.76 7.25
C MET A 62 -12.74 -8.81 6.42
N ALA A 63 -13.58 -9.83 6.63
CA ALA A 63 -14.89 -9.93 6.01
C ALA A 63 -15.74 -8.72 6.42
N TYR A 64 -15.75 -8.39 7.72
CA TYR A 64 -16.41 -7.20 8.23
C TYR A 64 -15.89 -5.94 7.54
N ALA A 65 -14.57 -5.72 7.50
CA ALA A 65 -13.96 -4.56 6.86
C ALA A 65 -14.34 -4.43 5.37
N THR A 66 -14.42 -5.55 4.66
CA THR A 66 -14.73 -5.60 3.23
C THR A 66 -16.20 -5.27 2.97
N PHE A 67 -17.13 -5.92 3.69
CA PHE A 67 -18.56 -5.83 3.41
C PHE A 67 -19.26 -4.67 4.12
N SER A 68 -18.72 -4.17 5.23
CA SER A 68 -19.23 -2.97 5.91
C SER A 68 -18.85 -1.68 5.17
N TYR A 69 -17.86 -1.73 4.27
CA TYR A 69 -17.39 -0.57 3.53
C TYR A 69 -18.51 0.04 2.69
N ALA A 70 -18.78 1.33 2.90
CA ALA A 70 -19.81 2.11 2.23
C ALA A 70 -21.25 1.55 2.37
N ARG A 71 -21.56 0.85 3.47
CA ARG A 71 -22.91 0.37 3.81
C ARG A 71 -23.48 1.08 5.05
N SER A 72 -24.79 0.97 5.25
CA SER A 72 -25.49 1.61 6.37
C SER A 72 -25.03 1.07 7.72
N SER A 73 -25.06 1.90 8.76
CA SER A 73 -24.59 1.52 10.11
C SER A 73 -25.37 0.34 10.68
N ARG A 74 -26.67 0.23 10.35
CA ARG A 74 -27.52 -0.92 10.72
C ARG A 74 -27.03 -2.22 10.09
N PHE A 75 -26.71 -2.18 8.79
CA PHE A 75 -26.18 -3.35 8.09
C PHE A 75 -24.82 -3.77 8.67
N SER A 76 -23.93 -2.80 8.88
CA SER A 76 -22.62 -3.06 9.48
C SER A 76 -22.74 -3.65 10.89
N PHE A 77 -23.66 -3.16 11.72
CA PHE A 77 -23.90 -3.74 13.05
C PHE A 77 -24.37 -5.19 12.98
N VAL A 78 -25.38 -5.48 12.14
CA VAL A 78 -25.92 -6.85 11.96
C VAL A 78 -24.84 -7.80 11.44
N LEU A 79 -24.07 -7.36 10.44
CA LEU A 79 -22.95 -8.15 9.90
C LEU A 79 -21.88 -8.41 10.97
N GLY A 80 -21.51 -7.39 11.75
CA GLY A 80 -20.53 -7.51 12.83
C GLY A 80 -20.98 -8.50 13.91
N ALA A 81 -22.22 -8.38 14.37
CA ALA A 81 -22.82 -9.30 15.33
C ALA A 81 -22.85 -10.74 14.79
N GLY A 82 -23.23 -10.92 13.51
CA GLY A 82 -23.23 -12.23 12.85
C GLY A 82 -21.83 -12.85 12.75
N LEU A 83 -20.81 -12.08 12.37
CA LEU A 83 -19.44 -12.56 12.25
C LEU A 83 -18.80 -12.88 13.61
N ILE A 84 -19.13 -12.12 14.65
CA ILE A 84 -18.71 -12.44 16.03
C ILE A 84 -19.38 -13.73 16.51
N GLY A 85 -20.69 -13.88 16.27
CA GLY A 85 -21.42 -15.10 16.58
C GLY A 85 -20.85 -16.32 15.86
N LEU A 86 -20.53 -16.19 14.58
CA LEU A 86 -19.87 -17.24 13.78
C LEU A 86 -18.49 -17.60 14.35
N ALA A 87 -17.66 -16.61 14.67
CA ALA A 87 -16.33 -16.84 15.22
C ALA A 87 -16.39 -17.53 16.60
N TYR A 88 -17.34 -17.12 17.45
CA TYR A 88 -17.60 -17.77 18.73
C TYR A 88 -18.07 -19.22 18.56
N PHE A 89 -19.02 -19.46 17.64
CA PHE A 89 -19.52 -20.81 17.34
C PHE A 89 -18.40 -21.75 16.88
N ILE A 90 -17.57 -21.32 15.91
CA ILE A 90 -16.42 -22.10 15.45
C ILE A 90 -15.48 -22.39 16.61
N THR A 91 -15.21 -21.39 17.46
CA THR A 91 -14.31 -21.53 18.61
C THR A 91 -14.83 -22.53 19.64
N ALA A 92 -16.10 -22.42 20.03
CA ALA A 92 -16.72 -23.32 21.01
C ALA A 92 -16.73 -24.78 20.50
N ARG A 93 -17.17 -24.99 19.25
CA ARG A 93 -17.18 -26.32 18.63
C ARG A 93 -15.77 -26.88 18.46
N TYR A 94 -14.80 -26.05 18.13
CA TYR A 94 -13.41 -26.47 18.02
C TYR A 94 -12.81 -26.86 19.37
N TYR A 95 -13.10 -26.09 20.42
CA TYR A 95 -12.63 -26.37 21.77
C TYR A 95 -13.18 -27.69 22.34
N GLU A 96 -14.45 -27.99 22.06
CA GLU A 96 -15.09 -29.24 22.47
C GLU A 96 -14.56 -30.45 21.68
N THR A 97 -14.61 -30.37 20.35
CA THR A 97 -14.27 -31.50 19.47
C THR A 97 -12.78 -31.77 19.38
N LYS A 98 -11.94 -30.73 19.56
CA LYS A 98 -10.47 -30.76 19.38
C LYS A 98 -10.02 -31.37 18.05
N ASN A 99 -10.90 -31.35 17.04
CA ASN A 99 -10.63 -31.98 15.75
C ASN A 99 -10.06 -30.95 14.77
N PRO A 100 -8.76 -31.03 14.39
CA PRO A 100 -8.13 -30.05 13.52
C PRO A 100 -8.74 -30.01 12.11
N GLN A 101 -9.43 -31.07 11.67
CA GLN A 101 -10.11 -31.08 10.38
C GLN A 101 -11.29 -30.10 10.34
N PHE A 102 -12.06 -30.01 11.43
CA PHE A 102 -13.19 -29.09 11.53
C PHE A 102 -12.74 -27.64 11.35
N HIS A 103 -11.64 -27.27 12.00
CA HIS A 103 -11.05 -25.93 11.86
C HIS A 103 -10.62 -25.67 10.40
N GLN A 104 -9.93 -26.62 9.76
CA GLN A 104 -9.46 -26.47 8.38
C GLN A 104 -10.60 -26.27 7.39
N ASP A 105 -11.68 -27.04 7.54
CA ASP A 105 -12.86 -26.94 6.67
C ASP A 105 -13.56 -25.58 6.87
N ALA A 106 -13.79 -25.19 8.13
CA ALA A 106 -14.39 -23.90 8.46
C ALA A 106 -13.55 -22.73 7.93
N TYR A 107 -12.23 -22.79 8.12
CA TYR A 107 -11.32 -21.75 7.67
C TYR A 107 -11.27 -21.66 6.13
N THR A 108 -11.28 -22.80 5.45
CA THR A 108 -11.28 -22.88 3.97
C THR A 108 -12.55 -22.25 3.40
N ILE A 109 -13.72 -22.59 3.94
CA ILE A 109 -15.01 -22.05 3.50
C ILE A 109 -15.08 -20.53 3.73
N LEU A 110 -14.68 -20.08 4.92
CA LEU A 110 -14.66 -18.66 5.27
C LEU A 110 -13.72 -17.87 4.34
N THR A 111 -12.50 -18.38 4.13
CA THR A 111 -11.50 -17.75 3.26
C THR A 111 -11.97 -17.70 1.81
N ALA A 112 -12.52 -18.79 1.28
CA ALA A 112 -13.05 -18.84 -0.08
C ALA A 112 -14.15 -17.79 -0.27
N THR A 113 -15.10 -17.70 0.67
CA THR A 113 -16.19 -16.72 0.63
C THR A 113 -15.66 -15.29 0.56
N VAL A 114 -14.66 -14.94 1.39
CA VAL A 114 -14.03 -13.62 1.38
C VAL A 114 -13.29 -13.36 0.07
N VAL A 115 -12.51 -14.32 -0.44
CA VAL A 115 -11.75 -14.17 -1.68
C VAL A 115 -12.65 -13.98 -2.89
N PHE A 116 -13.66 -14.84 -3.08
CA PHE A 116 -14.61 -14.73 -4.20
C PHE A 116 -15.40 -13.42 -4.14
N SER A 117 -15.78 -13.00 -2.94
CA SER A 117 -16.50 -11.74 -2.76
C SER A 117 -15.64 -10.51 -3.08
N ASN A 118 -14.36 -10.53 -2.70
CA ASN A 118 -13.42 -9.48 -3.08
C ASN A 118 -13.16 -9.44 -4.59
N MET A 119 -13.10 -10.61 -5.23
CA MET A 119 -12.99 -10.72 -6.69
C MET A 119 -14.22 -10.15 -7.39
N TRP A 120 -15.41 -10.43 -6.86
CA TRP A 120 -16.66 -9.84 -7.34
C TRP A 120 -16.68 -8.32 -7.21
N ILE A 121 -16.30 -7.78 -6.04
CA ILE A 121 -16.21 -6.33 -5.80
C ILE A 121 -15.24 -5.66 -6.77
N MET A 122 -14.08 -6.28 -7.02
CA MET A 122 -13.10 -5.76 -7.99
C MET A 122 -13.71 -5.60 -9.39
N GLU A 123 -14.40 -6.63 -9.87
CA GLU A 123 -14.89 -6.65 -11.25
C GLU A 123 -16.17 -5.84 -11.42
N ARG A 124 -17.08 -5.85 -10.42
CA ARG A 124 -18.40 -5.22 -10.52
C ARG A 124 -18.46 -3.80 -9.97
N VAL A 125 -17.61 -3.44 -9.01
CA VAL A 125 -17.64 -2.11 -8.38
C VAL A 125 -16.41 -1.31 -8.78
N LEU A 126 -15.22 -1.90 -8.66
CA LEU A 126 -13.98 -1.16 -8.88
C LEU A 126 -13.71 -0.88 -10.37
N ARG A 127 -13.86 -1.87 -11.26
CA ARG A 127 -13.67 -1.67 -12.71
C ARG A 127 -14.50 -0.51 -13.29
N PRO A 128 -15.84 -0.44 -13.11
CA PRO A 128 -16.61 0.67 -13.65
C PRO A 128 -16.26 2.00 -12.99
N ALA A 129 -15.96 2.01 -11.68
CA ALA A 129 -15.54 3.22 -10.97
C ALA A 129 -14.20 3.77 -11.51
N LEU A 130 -13.24 2.90 -11.82
CA LEU A 130 -11.97 3.28 -12.43
C LEU A 130 -12.14 3.81 -13.84
N LYS A 131 -12.96 3.15 -14.66
CA LYS A 131 -13.22 3.61 -16.03
C LYS A 131 -13.87 5.00 -16.06
N ALA A 132 -14.86 5.23 -15.18
CA ALA A 132 -15.49 6.54 -15.05
C ALA A 132 -14.53 7.64 -14.56
N ARG A 133 -13.45 7.29 -13.84
CA ARG A 133 -12.39 8.22 -13.44
C ARG A 133 -11.41 8.49 -14.58
N GLU A 134 -11.11 7.48 -15.38
CA GLU A 134 -10.27 7.58 -16.58
C GLU A 134 -10.92 8.51 -17.61
N ASP A 135 -12.22 8.37 -17.87
CA ASP A 135 -12.96 9.20 -18.82
C ASP A 135 -12.98 10.69 -18.43
N LYS A 136 -12.87 11.01 -17.13
CA LYS A 136 -12.85 12.38 -16.61
C LYS A 136 -11.45 13.00 -16.53
N ARG A 137 -10.41 12.24 -16.87
CA ARG A 137 -9.01 12.64 -16.67
C ARG A 137 -8.46 13.30 -17.93
N PRO A 138 -7.68 14.40 -17.82
CA PRO A 138 -7.01 15.00 -18.96
C PRO A 138 -5.99 14.03 -19.58
N THR A 139 -5.89 14.02 -20.91
CA THR A 139 -5.01 13.12 -21.70
C THR A 139 -3.52 13.22 -21.37
N SER A 140 -3.08 14.28 -20.68
CA SER A 140 -1.68 14.49 -20.24
C SER A 140 -1.34 13.87 -18.88
N SER A 141 -2.26 13.12 -18.26
CA SER A 141 -2.03 12.55 -16.94
C SER A 141 -1.03 11.39 -16.94
N SER A 142 -0.05 11.40 -16.03
CA SER A 142 0.95 10.32 -15.89
C SER A 142 0.45 9.09 -15.11
N VAL A 143 -0.86 8.94 -14.92
CA VAL A 143 -1.44 7.86 -14.11
C VAL A 143 -1.72 6.66 -15.03
N PRO A 144 -1.35 5.43 -14.64
CA PRO A 144 -1.56 4.25 -15.48
C PRO A 144 -3.04 4.03 -15.84
N ASN A 145 -3.26 3.55 -17.06
CA ASN A 145 -4.60 3.22 -17.60
C ASN A 145 -5.31 2.16 -16.75
N THR A 146 -6.65 2.17 -16.75
CA THR A 146 -7.46 1.23 -15.96
C THR A 146 -7.09 -0.22 -16.23
N ARG A 147 -6.82 -0.57 -17.50
CA ARG A 147 -6.41 -1.93 -17.89
C ARG A 147 -5.08 -2.34 -17.27
N ALA A 148 -4.09 -1.44 -17.25
CA ALA A 148 -2.77 -1.71 -16.67
C ALA A 148 -2.88 -1.89 -15.15
N PHE A 149 -3.68 -1.05 -14.48
CA PHE A 149 -3.95 -1.16 -13.06
C PHE A 149 -4.66 -2.47 -12.70
N LEU A 150 -5.74 -2.82 -13.40
CA LEU A 150 -6.46 -4.08 -13.16
C LEU A 150 -5.62 -5.31 -13.45
N SER A 151 -4.83 -5.32 -14.54
CA SER A 151 -3.91 -6.43 -14.86
C SER A 151 -2.89 -6.66 -13.74
N GLN A 152 -2.36 -5.56 -13.22
CA GLN A 152 -1.50 -5.57 -12.05
C GLN A 152 -2.20 -6.19 -10.83
N MET A 153 -3.45 -5.82 -10.54
CA MET A 153 -4.23 -6.37 -9.42
C MET A 153 -4.51 -7.86 -9.58
N TRP A 154 -4.94 -8.29 -10.77
CA TRP A 154 -5.17 -9.69 -11.10
C TRP A 154 -3.90 -10.54 -11.01
N THR A 155 -2.74 -9.97 -11.35
CA THR A 155 -1.45 -10.65 -11.16
C THR A 155 -1.19 -10.90 -9.67
N MET A 156 -1.54 -9.96 -8.79
CA MET A 156 -1.41 -10.16 -7.34
C MET A 156 -2.38 -11.21 -6.80
N VAL A 157 -3.62 -11.23 -7.31
CA VAL A 157 -4.60 -12.27 -6.98
C VAL A 157 -4.09 -13.64 -7.43
N ALA A 158 -3.67 -13.77 -8.70
CA ALA A 158 -3.19 -15.03 -9.28
C ALA A 158 -1.95 -15.56 -8.56
N THR A 159 -0.97 -14.69 -8.25
CA THR A 159 0.22 -15.08 -7.48
C THR A 159 -0.15 -15.51 -6.07
N GLY A 160 -1.07 -14.82 -5.39
CA GLY A 160 -1.55 -15.22 -4.06
C GLY A 160 -2.30 -16.56 -4.06
N LEU A 161 -3.21 -16.78 -5.00
CA LEU A 161 -3.91 -18.06 -5.21
C LEU A 161 -2.92 -19.20 -5.49
N THR A 162 -1.93 -18.96 -6.35
CA THR A 162 -0.91 -19.96 -6.72
C THR A 162 -0.06 -20.34 -5.51
N ILE A 163 0.37 -19.35 -4.71
CA ILE A 163 1.13 -19.61 -3.49
C ILE A 163 0.28 -20.42 -2.50
N PHE A 164 -1.00 -20.06 -2.31
CA PHE A 164 -1.93 -20.76 -1.43
C PHE A 164 -2.15 -22.21 -1.85
N LEU A 165 -2.61 -22.44 -3.08
CA LEU A 165 -2.87 -23.78 -3.61
C LEU A 165 -1.60 -24.63 -3.68
N GLY A 166 -0.47 -24.02 -4.08
CA GLY A 166 0.83 -24.69 -4.06
C GLY A 166 1.27 -25.05 -2.64
N GLY A 167 0.92 -24.23 -1.65
CA GLY A 167 1.13 -24.54 -0.23
C GLY A 167 0.33 -25.75 0.23
N TYR A 168 -0.96 -25.76 -0.09
CA TYR A 168 -1.89 -26.85 0.21
C TYR A 168 -1.51 -28.15 -0.50
N LEU A 169 -1.02 -28.08 -1.74
CA LEU A 169 -0.51 -29.23 -2.47
C LEU A 169 0.72 -29.83 -1.78
N ILE A 170 1.73 -29.00 -1.47
CA ILE A 170 2.95 -29.44 -0.78
C ILE A 170 2.61 -30.06 0.58
N TRP A 171 1.66 -29.48 1.30
CA TRP A 171 1.14 -29.98 2.57
C TRP A 171 0.52 -31.38 2.49
N ASN A 172 -0.24 -31.64 1.43
CA ASN A 172 -0.84 -32.95 1.18
C ASN A 172 0.23 -33.97 0.80
N LEU A 173 1.16 -33.58 -0.07
CA LEU A 173 2.29 -34.42 -0.45
C LEU A 173 3.16 -34.79 0.75
N ASP A 174 3.43 -33.86 1.66
CA ASP A 174 4.20 -34.12 2.89
C ASP A 174 3.50 -35.14 3.81
N ASN A 175 2.16 -35.07 3.91
CA ASN A 175 1.38 -36.05 4.65
C ASN A 175 1.41 -37.44 4.03
N LEU A 176 1.18 -37.53 2.72
CA LEU A 176 1.11 -38.79 2.00
C LEU A 176 2.49 -39.49 1.93
N TYR A 177 3.56 -38.72 1.72
CA TYR A 177 4.91 -39.24 1.50
C TYR A 177 5.84 -39.06 2.71
N CYS A 178 5.29 -38.82 3.91
CA CYS A 178 6.07 -38.56 5.14
C CYS A 178 7.16 -39.61 5.39
N GLY A 179 6.86 -40.90 5.22
CA GLY A 179 7.84 -41.98 5.42
C GLY A 179 9.01 -41.94 4.42
N THR A 180 8.75 -41.57 3.17
CA THR A 180 9.77 -41.47 2.12
C THR A 180 10.62 -40.21 2.30
N ILE A 181 10.00 -39.06 2.61
CA ILE A 181 10.69 -37.81 2.88
C ILE A 181 11.60 -37.93 4.10
N ARG A 182 11.14 -38.61 5.16
CA ARG A 182 11.96 -38.88 6.35
C ARG A 182 13.18 -39.74 6.01
N ARG A 183 13.03 -40.78 5.19
CA ARG A 183 14.14 -41.64 4.75
C ARG A 183 15.17 -40.86 3.93
N TRP A 184 14.73 -40.06 2.97
CA TRP A 184 15.61 -39.20 2.16
C TRP A 184 16.40 -38.21 3.04
N ARG A 185 15.76 -37.63 4.07
CA ARG A 185 16.45 -36.75 5.02
C ARG A 185 17.61 -37.45 5.75
N HIS A 186 17.45 -38.72 6.12
CA HIS A 186 18.51 -39.47 6.80
C HIS A 186 19.67 -39.83 5.87
N GLN A 187 19.42 -39.99 4.57
CA GLN A 187 20.44 -40.32 3.58
C GLN A 187 21.29 -39.13 3.14
N ILE A 188 20.71 -37.93 3.06
CA ILE A 188 21.40 -36.77 2.46
C ILE A 188 22.36 -36.08 3.46
N GLN A 189 22.44 -36.52 4.74
CA GLN A 189 23.34 -35.98 5.80
C GLN A 189 23.54 -34.45 5.77
N LEU A 190 22.51 -33.70 5.35
CA LEU A 190 22.60 -32.24 5.30
C LEU A 190 22.81 -31.70 6.72
N PRO A 191 23.59 -30.61 6.87
CA PRO A 191 23.80 -29.99 8.17
C PRO A 191 22.43 -29.77 8.83
N ARG A 192 22.29 -30.21 10.09
CA ARG A 192 21.01 -30.23 10.80
C ARG A 192 20.23 -28.93 10.62
N TYR A 193 20.89 -27.78 10.54
CA TYR A 193 20.34 -26.45 10.24
C TYR A 193 19.57 -26.34 8.90
N VAL A 194 20.12 -26.83 7.77
CA VAL A 194 19.46 -26.73 6.45
C VAL A 194 18.27 -27.70 6.36
N THR A 195 18.40 -28.89 6.96
CA THR A 195 17.29 -29.86 7.03
C THR A 195 16.27 -29.59 8.13
N PHE A 196 16.61 -28.83 9.16
CA PHE A 196 15.62 -28.36 10.14
C PHE A 196 14.66 -27.40 9.45
N VAL A 197 15.15 -26.58 8.53
CA VAL A 197 14.31 -25.69 7.71
C VAL A 197 13.41 -26.48 6.76
N THR A 198 13.84 -27.62 6.19
CA THR A 198 13.03 -28.43 5.26
C THR A 198 12.16 -29.50 5.92
N SER A 199 12.50 -29.99 7.12
CA SER A 199 11.73 -31.02 7.84
C SER A 199 10.99 -30.54 9.09
N ARG A 200 11.29 -29.33 9.61
CA ARG A 200 10.33 -28.46 10.30
C ARG A 200 9.75 -27.40 9.36
N PHE A 201 9.81 -27.62 8.04
CA PHE A 201 8.74 -27.18 7.17
C PHE A 201 7.49 -28.04 7.45
N ARG A 202 7.05 -28.04 8.72
CA ARG A 202 5.65 -28.16 9.14
C ARG A 202 4.98 -26.89 8.59
N ARG A 203 4.90 -26.88 7.26
CA ARG A 203 4.52 -25.84 6.31
C ARG A 203 3.00 -25.77 6.35
N ARG A 204 2.47 -25.54 7.54
CA ARG A 204 1.04 -25.58 7.83
C ARG A 204 0.59 -24.17 8.20
N GLU A 205 -0.35 -23.68 7.41
CA GLU A 205 -1.14 -22.44 7.57
C GLU A 205 -0.57 -21.07 7.17
N LYS A 206 0.74 -20.79 7.24
CA LYS A 206 1.20 -19.40 6.98
C LYS A 206 1.07 -18.88 5.53
N ARG A 207 0.56 -19.67 4.57
CA ARG A 207 0.24 -19.18 3.22
C ARG A 207 -1.19 -18.64 3.09
N LEU A 208 -2.09 -18.87 4.07
CA LEU A 208 -3.45 -18.33 4.02
C LEU A 208 -3.52 -16.85 4.38
N THR A 209 -2.57 -16.31 5.14
CA THR A 209 -2.52 -14.87 5.37
C THR A 209 -2.16 -14.06 4.12
N CYS A 210 -1.67 -14.69 3.04
CA CYS A 210 -1.56 -14.02 1.73
C CYS A 210 -2.92 -13.74 1.07
N MET A 211 -3.93 -14.58 1.29
CA MET A 211 -5.30 -14.37 0.78
C MET A 211 -5.98 -13.21 1.49
N ALA A 212 -5.78 -13.13 2.81
CA ALA A 212 -6.15 -11.97 3.61
C ALA A 212 -5.45 -10.68 3.12
N PHE A 213 -4.17 -10.81 2.74
CA PHE A 213 -3.38 -9.70 2.22
C PHE A 213 -3.92 -9.17 0.88
N ILE A 214 -4.47 -10.01 0.00
CA ILE A 214 -4.97 -9.60 -1.33
C ILE A 214 -6.11 -8.57 -1.25
N SER A 215 -7.04 -8.71 -0.30
CA SER A 215 -8.18 -7.78 -0.16
C SER A 215 -7.74 -6.40 0.35
N ILE A 216 -6.80 -6.37 1.31
CA ILE A 216 -6.21 -5.13 1.82
C ILE A 216 -5.24 -4.53 0.80
N LEU A 217 -4.47 -5.35 0.07
CA LEU A 217 -3.63 -4.90 -1.04
C LEU A 217 -4.45 -4.31 -2.18
N LEU A 218 -5.64 -4.82 -2.44
CA LEU A 218 -6.55 -4.24 -3.43
C LEU A 218 -6.88 -2.78 -3.07
N LEU A 219 -7.18 -2.51 -1.80
CA LEU A 219 -7.48 -1.17 -1.28
C LEU A 219 -6.23 -0.31 -1.12
N LEU A 220 -5.13 -0.88 -0.60
CA LEU A 220 -3.84 -0.20 -0.45
C LEU A 220 -3.28 0.19 -1.81
N ARG A 221 -3.44 -0.62 -2.86
CA ARG A 221 -2.87 -0.30 -4.16
C ARG A 221 -3.55 0.89 -4.81
N GLU A 222 -4.86 1.05 -4.66
CA GLU A 222 -5.58 2.25 -5.13
C GLU A 222 -5.07 3.50 -4.40
N VAL A 223 -4.93 3.44 -3.07
CA VAL A 223 -4.46 4.56 -2.25
C VAL A 223 -2.98 4.86 -2.50
N GLU A 224 -2.13 3.84 -2.52
CA GLU A 224 -0.68 3.95 -2.68
C GLU A 224 -0.29 4.39 -4.10
N THR A 225 -0.90 3.85 -5.16
CA THR A 225 -0.52 4.27 -6.53
C THR A 225 -0.92 5.71 -6.81
N GLN A 226 -2.10 6.16 -6.37
CA GLN A 226 -2.52 7.55 -6.56
C GLN A 226 -1.78 8.52 -5.62
N ALA A 227 -1.53 8.13 -4.36
CA ALA A 227 -0.79 8.95 -3.41
C ALA A 227 0.70 9.05 -3.77
N ILE A 228 1.35 7.97 -4.22
CA ILE A 228 2.77 7.98 -4.56
C ILE A 228 3.02 8.76 -5.85
N ALA A 229 2.18 8.59 -6.88
CA ALA A 229 2.32 9.34 -8.13
C ALA A 229 2.13 10.86 -7.91
N SER A 230 1.12 11.25 -7.12
CA SER A 230 0.91 12.66 -6.77
C SER A 230 2.04 13.23 -5.92
N GLN A 231 2.57 12.47 -4.95
CA GLN A 231 3.72 12.89 -4.14
C GLN A 231 5.00 13.06 -4.97
N GLN A 232 5.26 12.16 -5.94
CA GLN A 232 6.39 12.28 -6.84
C GLN A 232 6.31 13.53 -7.70
N GLN A 233 5.13 13.84 -8.26
CA GLN A 233 4.94 15.06 -9.04
C GLN A 233 5.08 16.33 -8.19
N ILE A 234 4.58 16.34 -6.96
CA ILE A 234 4.76 17.46 -6.02
C ILE A 234 6.25 17.65 -5.71
N ALA A 235 6.98 16.57 -5.45
CA ALA A 235 8.42 16.64 -5.18
C ALA A 235 9.21 17.21 -6.36
N LEU A 236 8.95 16.73 -7.58
CA LEU A 236 9.60 17.24 -8.80
C LEU A 236 9.28 18.72 -9.03
N THR A 237 8.01 19.11 -8.90
CA THR A 237 7.58 20.51 -9.10
C THR A 237 8.19 21.42 -8.03
N ARG A 238 8.28 20.97 -6.77
CA ARG A 238 8.98 21.70 -5.70
C ARG A 238 10.45 21.92 -6.01
N THR A 239 11.14 20.89 -6.50
CA THR A 239 12.55 20.99 -6.87
C THR A 239 12.75 21.97 -8.04
N GLN A 240 11.88 21.94 -9.06
CA GLN A 240 11.92 22.88 -10.18
C GLN A 240 11.66 24.32 -9.73
N GLN A 241 10.66 24.54 -8.87
CA GLN A 241 10.36 25.87 -8.32
C GLN A 241 11.52 26.40 -7.49
N ALA A 242 12.13 25.57 -6.64
CA ALA A 242 13.28 25.96 -5.84
C ALA A 242 14.50 26.31 -6.70
N ALA A 243 14.72 25.60 -7.82
CA ALA A 243 15.78 25.93 -8.78
C ALA A 243 15.53 27.30 -9.43
N LYS A 244 14.31 27.55 -9.92
CA LYS A 244 13.93 28.82 -10.55
C LYS A 244 13.96 30.00 -9.58
N GLN A 245 13.55 29.81 -8.32
CA GLN A 245 13.67 30.83 -7.28
C GLN A 245 15.14 31.19 -6.96
N ARG A 246 16.06 30.23 -7.04
CA ARG A 246 17.50 30.50 -6.88
C ARG A 246 18.05 31.33 -8.04
N GLU A 247 17.69 30.98 -9.28
CA GLU A 247 18.06 31.76 -10.48
C GLU A 247 17.53 33.20 -10.38
N MET A 248 16.26 33.36 -10.01
CA MET A 248 15.63 34.68 -9.84
C MET A 248 16.34 35.51 -8.76
N ARG A 249 16.68 34.90 -7.62
CA ARG A 249 17.40 35.58 -6.54
C ARG A 249 18.81 35.97 -6.95
N MET A 250 19.49 35.15 -7.75
CA MET A 250 20.82 35.48 -8.30
C MET A 250 20.75 36.67 -9.26
N ALA A 251 19.76 36.69 -10.16
CA ALA A 251 19.53 37.81 -11.08
C ALA A 251 19.19 39.11 -10.32
N GLN A 252 18.35 39.04 -9.28
CA GLN A 252 18.02 40.17 -8.40
C GLN A 252 19.25 40.74 -7.72
N LEU A 253 20.11 39.90 -7.12
CA LEU A 253 21.33 40.34 -6.47
C LEU A 253 22.30 40.98 -7.49
N THR A 254 22.46 40.36 -8.66
CA THR A 254 23.32 40.89 -9.74
C THR A 254 22.85 42.27 -10.21
N ARG A 255 21.53 42.46 -10.32
CA ARG A 255 20.94 43.77 -10.63
C ARG A 255 21.26 44.80 -9.54
N THR A 256 21.12 44.44 -8.28
CA THR A 256 21.42 45.33 -7.14
C THR A 256 22.88 45.76 -7.17
N GLU A 257 23.81 44.83 -7.40
CA GLU A 257 25.25 45.14 -7.54
C GLU A 257 25.53 46.03 -8.77
N ILE A 258 24.91 45.76 -9.92
CA ILE A 258 25.10 46.61 -11.11
C ILE A 258 24.48 48.00 -10.94
N SER A 259 23.46 48.14 -10.09
CA SER A 259 22.84 49.42 -9.78
C SER A 259 23.66 50.30 -8.84
N SER A 260 24.56 49.71 -8.03
CA SER A 260 25.46 50.46 -7.14
C SER A 260 26.71 50.99 -7.84
N LEU A 261 27.01 50.50 -9.06
CA LEU A 261 28.20 50.89 -9.82
C LEU A 261 28.03 52.23 -10.56
N PRO A 262 29.10 53.03 -10.70
CA PRO A 262 29.11 54.24 -11.55
C PRO A 262 28.81 53.93 -13.02
N ALA A 263 28.18 54.87 -13.72
CA ALA A 263 27.73 54.69 -15.11
C ALA A 263 28.85 54.46 -16.13
N ASP A 264 30.09 54.85 -15.81
CA ASP A 264 31.28 54.74 -16.66
C ASP A 264 32.04 53.41 -16.48
N THR A 265 31.46 52.46 -15.73
CA THR A 265 32.13 51.18 -15.45
C THR A 265 31.96 50.22 -16.62
N ASN A 266 33.05 49.62 -17.08
CA ASN A 266 33.02 48.57 -18.11
C ASN A 266 32.37 47.30 -17.56
N VAL A 267 31.25 46.87 -18.15
CA VAL A 267 30.52 45.65 -17.78
C VAL A 267 30.62 44.62 -18.90
N TYR A 268 30.75 43.35 -18.53
CA TYR A 268 30.88 42.25 -19.48
C TYR A 268 29.84 41.16 -19.22
N GLU A 269 29.21 40.64 -20.27
CA GLU A 269 28.29 39.50 -20.23
C GLU A 269 29.02 38.22 -20.63
N GLY A 270 28.84 37.15 -19.85
CA GLY A 270 29.39 35.83 -20.17
C GLY A 270 28.54 35.10 -21.21
N VAL A 271 29.13 34.81 -22.36
CA VAL A 271 28.54 33.96 -23.42
C VAL A 271 29.40 32.71 -23.56
N GLY A 272 29.02 31.65 -22.83
CA GLY A 272 29.79 30.42 -22.76
C GLY A 272 31.15 30.61 -22.07
N LYS A 273 32.24 30.60 -22.84
CA LYS A 273 33.61 30.82 -22.34
C LYS A 273 34.17 32.22 -22.67
N MET A 274 33.40 33.06 -23.34
CA MET A 274 33.80 34.40 -23.75
C MET A 274 33.02 35.46 -22.97
N PHE A 275 33.59 36.66 -22.86
CA PHE A 275 32.96 37.80 -22.21
C PHE A 275 32.86 38.96 -23.21
N ILE A 276 31.66 39.50 -23.40
CA ILE A 276 31.38 40.59 -24.35
C ILE A 276 31.09 41.86 -23.56
N SER A 277 31.77 42.96 -23.90
CA SER A 277 31.54 44.27 -23.28
C SER A 277 30.17 44.81 -23.68
N LEU A 278 29.36 45.25 -22.71
CA LEU A 278 28.04 45.81 -22.91
C LEU A 278 27.84 47.06 -22.04
N PRO A 279 27.09 48.07 -22.52
CA PRO A 279 26.70 49.20 -21.70
C PRO A 279 25.87 48.76 -20.48
N VAL A 280 26.05 49.46 -19.35
CA VAL A 280 25.31 49.20 -18.09
C VAL A 280 23.79 49.23 -18.29
N ALA A 281 23.29 50.10 -19.17
CA ALA A 281 21.87 50.23 -19.48
C ALA A 281 21.29 48.96 -20.14
N ASP A 282 22.01 48.38 -21.10
CA ASP A 282 21.59 47.17 -21.81
C ASP A 282 21.66 45.94 -20.90
N MET A 283 22.66 45.87 -20.02
CA MET A 283 22.76 44.81 -19.02
C MET A 283 21.60 44.88 -18.00
N LYS A 284 21.23 46.09 -17.55
CA LYS A 284 20.08 46.29 -16.66
C LYS A 284 18.78 45.84 -17.32
N SER A 285 18.52 46.25 -18.57
CA SER A 285 17.27 45.89 -19.28
C SER A 285 17.16 44.37 -19.53
N LYS A 286 18.28 43.70 -19.85
CA LYS A 286 18.33 42.23 -19.96
C LYS A 286 18.03 41.54 -18.65
N LEU A 287 18.66 41.97 -17.55
CA LEU A 287 18.40 41.40 -16.22
C LEU A 287 16.95 41.62 -15.78
N GLU A 288 16.35 42.77 -16.10
CA GLU A 288 14.92 43.01 -15.88
C GLU A 288 14.03 42.04 -16.64
N THR A 289 14.35 41.80 -17.92
CA THR A 289 13.62 40.86 -18.75
C THR A 289 13.73 39.43 -18.21
N GLN A 290 14.94 38.99 -17.85
CA GLN A 290 15.18 37.68 -17.25
C GLN A 290 14.48 37.51 -15.91
N MET A 291 14.48 38.54 -15.06
CA MET A 291 13.76 38.51 -13.78
C MET A 291 12.26 38.34 -14.00
N LYS A 292 11.67 39.05 -14.96
CA LYS A 292 10.23 38.97 -15.27
C LYS A 292 9.82 37.61 -15.84
N GLU A 293 10.67 37.02 -16.68
CA GLU A 293 10.46 35.66 -17.21
C GLU A 293 10.52 34.62 -16.08
N LEU A 294 11.56 34.68 -15.23
CA LEU A 294 11.71 33.78 -14.09
C LEU A 294 10.58 33.93 -13.06
N GLU A 295 10.10 35.16 -12.83
CA GLU A 295 8.95 35.42 -11.96
C GLU A 295 7.67 34.76 -12.50
N GLY A 296 7.41 34.87 -13.81
CA GLY A 296 6.30 34.19 -14.47
C GLY A 296 6.38 32.66 -14.38
N ASP A 297 7.58 32.09 -14.55
CA ASP A 297 7.83 30.66 -14.38
C ASP A 297 7.59 30.18 -12.94
N VAL A 298 8.07 30.95 -11.95
CA VAL A 298 7.86 30.65 -10.52
C VAL A 298 6.37 30.71 -10.17
N GLU A 299 5.63 31.70 -10.69
CA GLU A 299 4.19 31.81 -10.47
C GLU A 299 3.44 30.63 -11.12
N THR A 300 3.83 30.24 -12.33
CA THR A 300 3.23 29.12 -13.07
C THR A 300 3.47 27.79 -12.36
N LEU A 301 4.70 27.53 -11.93
CA LEU A 301 5.06 26.36 -11.12
C LEU A 301 4.38 26.39 -9.76
N GLY A 302 4.22 27.57 -9.14
CA GLY A 302 3.50 27.76 -7.89
C GLY A 302 2.02 27.40 -8.00
N LYS A 303 1.34 27.87 -9.06
CA LYS A 303 -0.06 27.51 -9.36
C LYS A 303 -0.21 25.99 -9.58
N ARG A 304 0.71 25.38 -10.35
CA ARG A 304 0.72 23.94 -10.58
C ARG A 304 0.93 23.15 -9.28
N LEU A 305 1.87 23.57 -8.44
CA LEU A 305 2.15 22.95 -7.15
C LEU A 305 0.93 23.04 -6.23
N HIS A 306 0.32 24.22 -6.12
CA HIS A 306 -0.87 24.43 -5.30
C HIS A 306 -2.04 23.55 -5.77
N TYR A 307 -2.27 23.47 -7.08
CA TYR A 307 -3.27 22.57 -7.66
C TYR A 307 -3.02 21.10 -7.28
N LEU A 308 -1.77 20.62 -7.39
CA LEU A 308 -1.41 19.25 -7.05
C LEU A 308 -1.62 18.95 -5.56
N GLU A 309 -1.26 19.90 -4.68
CA GLU A 309 -1.44 19.77 -3.23
C GLU A 309 -2.92 19.77 -2.83
N VAL A 310 -3.72 20.66 -3.41
CA VAL A 310 -5.17 20.72 -3.18
C VAL A 310 -5.87 19.48 -3.73
N SER A 311 -5.48 19.02 -4.92
CA SER A 311 -6.02 17.78 -5.51
C SER A 311 -5.72 16.55 -4.64
N GLN A 312 -4.50 16.49 -4.09
CA GLN A 312 -4.12 15.43 -3.15
C GLN A 312 -4.92 15.53 -1.84
N LYS A 313 -5.07 16.73 -1.28
CA LYS A 313 -5.84 16.96 -0.06
C LYS A 313 -7.31 16.60 -0.25
N ASN A 314 -7.93 17.06 -1.34
CA ASN A 314 -9.31 16.73 -1.68
C ASN A 314 -9.51 15.23 -1.88
N SER A 315 -8.55 14.54 -2.52
CA SER A 315 -8.61 13.08 -2.66
C SER A 315 -8.56 12.37 -1.30
N LYS A 316 -7.70 12.84 -0.39
CA LYS A 316 -7.62 12.33 1.00
C LYS A 316 -8.91 12.60 1.78
N ASP A 317 -9.41 13.83 1.73
CA ASP A 317 -10.62 14.25 2.45
C ASP A 317 -11.86 13.55 1.90
N GLN A 318 -11.94 13.29 0.59
CA GLN A 318 -13.03 12.52 -0.01
C GLN A 318 -12.99 11.06 0.44
N ILE A 319 -11.80 10.46 0.54
CA ILE A 319 -11.63 9.13 1.12
C ILE A 319 -12.05 9.15 2.59
N ASP A 320 -11.58 10.11 3.39
CA ASP A 320 -11.92 10.23 4.80
C ASP A 320 -13.42 10.48 5.01
N ARG A 321 -14.08 11.27 4.16
CA ARG A 321 -15.54 11.44 4.14
C ARG A 321 -16.28 10.18 3.73
N MET A 322 -15.78 9.41 2.77
CA MET A 322 -16.36 8.10 2.42
C MET A 322 -16.25 7.11 3.59
N LEU A 323 -15.18 7.19 4.37
CA LEU A 323 -14.95 6.34 5.54
C LEU A 323 -15.73 6.80 6.78
N ARG A 324 -15.82 8.11 7.02
CA ARG A 324 -16.58 8.71 8.13
C ARG A 324 -18.08 8.84 7.84
N GLY A 325 -18.48 8.84 6.57
CA GLY A 325 -19.88 8.93 6.13
C GLY A 325 -20.75 7.74 6.56
N GLY A 326 -20.19 6.71 7.19
CA GLY A 326 -20.93 5.68 7.92
C GLY A 326 -21.29 6.03 9.38
N VAL A 327 -20.86 7.19 9.89
CA VAL A 327 -20.99 7.59 11.31
C VAL A 327 -21.80 8.88 11.51
N GLY A 328 -22.32 9.51 10.44
CA GLY A 328 -22.92 10.85 10.54
C GLY A 328 -24.17 11.11 9.70
N ALA A 329 -25.00 10.09 9.45
CA ALA A 329 -26.34 10.27 8.92
C ALA A 329 -27.34 9.56 9.85
N SER A 330 -27.57 10.19 10.99
CA SER A 330 -28.67 9.92 11.90
C SER A 330 -29.22 11.25 12.35
#